data_AF-A0A7D5Z5R8-F1
#
_entry.id   AF-A0A7D5Z5R8-F1
#
_cell.length_a   1.000
_cell.length_b   1.000
_cell.length_c   1.000
_cell.angle_alpha   90.00
_cell.angle_beta   90.00
_cell.angle_gamma   90.00
#
_symmetry.space_group_name_H-M   'P 1'
#
loop_
_entity.id
_entity.type
_entity.pdbx_description
1 polymer ?
#
loop_
_entity_poly.entity_id
_entity_poly.type
_entity_poly.pdbx_seq_one_letter_code
_entity_poly.pdbx_strand_id
1 'polypeptide(L)'
;MAQPTLPGPLLDLTTDNITPNVVRISTQSGNARVNYLVERLITHLHDFARGTRLSTTEWMAALDFLVRCGQTSSDVRHEFILLSDVLALSLLVDSINHPKPPASTEGSNLGPFHTHDAPTIDSGSSMTSDPNGEPLLVLCTVSDTAGNPVSDVKVDIWETDSSGQYDVQHDHREGPRERCIIVSDAKGKFWFKAVRPVSYAIPEDGPVGQLLKLLKRHCWRPAHMHFMFEKDGWDHLTTALYMCGDPYETSDAVFAVKRSLIVDLEKVDAATAAKYGVKEGTLLLKHDFVLVTQKEADELRDRNAIQALRELGLSMKLVDHLPVPDLD
;
A
#
# COMPACT_ATOMS: atom_id res chain seq x y z
N MET A 1 12.17 5.95 -37.65
CA MET A 1 12.94 6.12 -36.39
C MET A 1 14.36 6.52 -36.78
N ALA A 2 14.93 7.55 -36.16
CA ALA A 2 16.35 7.86 -36.35
C ALA A 2 17.21 6.68 -35.88
N GLN A 3 18.33 6.39 -36.54
CA GLN A 3 19.27 5.40 -36.03
C GLN A 3 19.77 5.87 -34.66
N PRO A 4 19.75 5.01 -33.63
CA PRO A 4 20.29 5.36 -32.33
C PRO A 4 21.79 5.64 -32.48
N THR A 5 22.26 6.79 -32.00
CA THR A 5 23.68 7.06 -31.79
C THR A 5 24.23 5.97 -30.88
N LEU A 6 25.24 5.21 -31.35
CA LEU A 6 25.87 4.20 -30.54
C LEU A 6 26.89 4.87 -29.60
N PRO A 7 26.93 4.50 -28.31
CA PRO A 7 28.00 4.93 -27.45
C PRO A 7 29.29 4.31 -27.98
N GLY A 8 30.44 4.98 -27.83
CA GLY A 8 31.73 4.49 -28.35
C GLY A 8 32.04 3.03 -27.93
N PRO A 9 33.08 2.39 -28.51
CA PRO A 9 33.27 0.95 -28.48
C PRO A 9 33.16 0.35 -27.06
N LEU A 10 32.41 -0.75 -26.96
CA LEU A 10 32.25 -1.52 -25.72
C LEU A 10 33.55 -2.26 -25.36
N LEU A 11 33.71 -2.57 -24.07
CA LEU A 11 34.78 -3.44 -23.61
C LEU A 11 34.52 -4.89 -24.08
N ASP A 12 35.57 -5.68 -24.22
CA ASP A 12 35.44 -7.12 -24.43
C ASP A 12 34.72 -7.77 -23.23
N LEU A 13 33.73 -8.62 -23.47
CA LEU A 13 32.78 -9.05 -22.44
C LEU A 13 33.35 -10.13 -21.54
N THR A 14 33.37 -9.86 -20.24
CA THR A 14 33.66 -10.80 -19.16
C THR A 14 32.53 -10.79 -18.13
N THR A 15 32.54 -11.77 -17.23
CA THR A 15 31.61 -11.79 -16.08
C THR A 15 31.72 -10.55 -15.20
N ASP A 16 32.88 -9.89 -15.19
CA ASP A 16 33.16 -8.77 -14.29
C ASP A 16 32.85 -7.42 -14.93
N ASN A 17 32.88 -7.31 -16.27
CA ASN A 17 32.68 -6.04 -16.99
C ASN A 17 31.38 -5.97 -17.81
N ILE A 18 30.52 -7.01 -17.77
CA ILE A 18 29.22 -6.98 -18.44
C ILE A 18 28.31 -5.86 -17.91
N THR A 19 28.32 -5.59 -16.60
CA THR A 19 27.48 -4.54 -15.98
C THR A 19 27.75 -3.14 -16.56
N PRO A 20 28.98 -2.60 -16.55
CA PRO A 20 29.24 -1.27 -17.11
C PRO A 20 28.95 -1.20 -18.62
N ASN A 21 29.14 -2.29 -19.37
CA ASN A 21 28.76 -2.34 -20.79
C ASN A 21 27.23 -2.20 -20.99
N VAL A 22 26.42 -2.95 -20.22
CA VAL A 22 24.95 -2.91 -20.33
C VAL A 22 24.41 -1.55 -19.88
N VAL A 23 24.94 -0.99 -18.78
CA VAL A 23 24.59 0.37 -18.32
C VAL A 23 24.83 1.38 -19.43
N ARG A 24 26.04 1.40 -20.01
CA ARG A 24 26.42 2.36 -21.07
C ARG A 24 25.47 2.34 -22.28
N ILE A 25 24.96 1.18 -22.66
CA ILE A 25 24.01 1.07 -23.78
C ILE A 25 22.60 1.49 -23.36
N SER A 26 22.21 1.19 -22.12
CA SER A 26 20.83 1.34 -21.64
C SER A 26 20.50 2.73 -21.10
N THR A 27 21.51 3.59 -20.86
CA THR A 27 21.35 4.93 -20.27
C THR A 27 21.49 6.08 -21.28
N GLN A 28 21.05 5.85 -22.52
CA GLN A 28 21.15 6.83 -23.62
C GLN A 28 19.88 7.65 -23.82
N SER A 29 18.89 7.52 -22.94
CA SER A 29 17.65 8.30 -23.03
C SER A 29 17.94 9.78 -22.81
N GLY A 30 17.18 10.66 -23.47
CA GLY A 30 17.16 12.09 -23.13
C GLY A 30 16.56 12.39 -21.75
N ASN A 31 16.03 11.37 -21.06
CA ASN A 31 15.44 11.47 -19.73
C ASN A 31 16.41 10.97 -18.65
N ALA A 32 16.97 11.90 -17.86
CA ALA A 32 17.92 11.61 -16.79
C ALA A 32 17.36 10.67 -15.70
N ARG A 33 16.06 10.79 -15.37
CA ARG A 33 15.41 9.94 -14.37
C ARG A 33 15.30 8.50 -14.85
N VAL A 34 14.93 8.28 -16.11
CA VAL A 34 14.88 6.94 -16.71
C VAL A 34 16.27 6.31 -16.72
N ASN A 35 17.29 7.05 -17.16
CA ASN A 35 18.67 6.57 -17.15
C ASN A 35 19.11 6.13 -15.75
N TYR A 36 18.86 6.95 -14.74
CA TYR A 36 19.19 6.63 -13.35
C TYR A 36 18.49 5.35 -12.86
N LEU A 37 17.18 5.23 -13.07
CA LEU A 37 16.43 4.04 -12.63
C LEU A 37 16.92 2.76 -13.32
N VAL A 38 17.16 2.82 -14.62
CA VAL A 38 17.67 1.68 -15.42
C VAL A 38 19.08 1.28 -14.98
N GLU A 39 19.98 2.25 -14.80
CA GLU A 39 21.32 2.01 -14.29
C GLU A 39 21.30 1.28 -12.95
N ARG A 40 20.53 1.81 -11.98
CA ARG A 40 20.44 1.23 -10.63
C ARG A 40 19.85 -0.18 -10.69
N LEU A 41 18.78 -0.40 -11.47
CA LEU A 41 18.16 -1.71 -11.63
C LEU A 41 19.15 -2.75 -12.19
N ILE A 42 19.83 -2.43 -13.29
CA ILE A 42 20.84 -3.32 -13.91
C ILE A 42 21.94 -3.65 -12.90
N THR A 43 22.44 -2.63 -12.21
CA THR A 43 23.51 -2.78 -11.21
C THR A 43 23.08 -3.73 -10.09
N HIS A 44 21.94 -3.47 -9.44
CA HIS A 44 21.44 -4.30 -8.35
C HIS A 44 21.11 -5.74 -8.79
N LEU A 45 20.56 -5.92 -10.00
CA LEU A 45 20.26 -7.24 -10.54
C LEU A 45 21.53 -8.06 -10.81
N HIS A 46 22.54 -7.45 -11.43
CA HIS A 46 23.82 -8.11 -11.70
C HIS A 46 24.61 -8.38 -10.41
N ASP A 47 24.58 -7.45 -9.45
CA ASP A 47 25.21 -7.62 -8.13
C ASP A 47 24.57 -8.77 -7.35
N PHE A 48 23.23 -8.88 -7.37
CA PHE A 48 22.51 -10.01 -6.79
C PHE A 48 22.97 -11.33 -7.39
N ALA A 49 22.98 -11.44 -8.73
CA ALA A 49 23.41 -12.67 -9.41
C ALA A 49 24.86 -13.04 -9.09
N ARG A 50 25.77 -12.06 -9.06
CA ARG A 50 27.19 -12.28 -8.68
C ARG A 50 27.34 -12.68 -7.22
N GLY A 51 26.64 -12.01 -6.32
CA GLY A 51 26.71 -12.24 -4.88
C GLY A 51 26.17 -13.61 -4.46
N THR A 52 25.11 -14.09 -5.13
CA THR A 52 24.51 -15.41 -4.84
C THR A 52 25.13 -16.54 -5.65
N ARG A 53 25.93 -16.22 -6.68
CA ARG A 53 26.41 -17.19 -7.69
C ARG A 53 25.23 -17.92 -8.34
N LEU A 54 24.21 -17.15 -8.74
CA LEU A 54 22.96 -17.65 -9.30
C LEU A 54 23.21 -18.69 -10.41
N SER A 55 22.74 -19.91 -10.19
CA SER A 55 22.90 -20.99 -11.17
C SER A 55 21.91 -20.86 -12.32
N THR A 56 22.19 -21.51 -13.45
CA THR A 56 21.26 -21.57 -14.60
C THR A 56 19.92 -22.18 -14.20
N THR A 57 19.91 -23.18 -13.32
CA THR A 57 18.68 -23.84 -12.87
C THR A 57 17.81 -22.89 -12.02
N GLU A 58 18.42 -22.18 -11.07
CA GLU A 58 17.71 -21.20 -10.25
C GLU A 58 17.20 -20.02 -11.08
N TRP A 59 18.01 -19.55 -12.03
CA TRP A 59 17.62 -18.49 -12.96
C TRP A 59 16.43 -18.90 -13.83
N MET A 60 16.44 -20.11 -14.41
CA MET A 60 15.31 -20.62 -15.19
C MET A 60 14.05 -20.79 -14.34
N ALA A 61 14.17 -21.24 -13.09
CA ALA A 61 13.04 -21.34 -12.17
C ALA A 61 12.46 -19.96 -11.83
N ALA A 62 13.31 -18.94 -11.64
CA ALA A 62 12.86 -17.57 -11.42
C ALA A 62 12.15 -16.99 -12.65
N LEU A 63 12.63 -17.28 -13.87
CA LEU A 63 11.97 -16.86 -15.10
C LEU A 63 10.60 -17.52 -15.27
N ASP A 64 10.50 -18.83 -15.06
CA ASP A 64 9.22 -19.55 -15.10
C ASP A 64 8.23 -18.97 -14.08
N PHE A 65 8.70 -18.68 -12.85
CA PHE A 65 7.91 -18.03 -11.82
C PHE A 65 7.35 -16.67 -12.29
N LEU A 66 8.19 -15.80 -12.86
CA LEU A 66 7.77 -14.48 -13.36
C LEU A 66 6.78 -14.60 -14.53
N VAL A 67 7.01 -15.55 -15.45
CA VAL A 67 6.07 -15.84 -16.56
C VAL A 67 4.71 -16.25 -16.01
N ARG A 68 4.69 -17.15 -15.03
CA ARG A 68 3.46 -17.63 -14.40
C ARG A 68 2.74 -16.52 -13.63
N CYS A 69 3.45 -15.63 -12.94
CA CYS A 69 2.83 -14.44 -12.33
C CYS A 69 2.10 -13.59 -13.38
N GLY A 70 2.72 -13.39 -14.55
CA GLY A 70 2.08 -12.71 -15.68
C GLY A 70 0.82 -13.42 -16.17
N GLN A 71 0.89 -14.74 -16.36
CA GLN A 71 -0.24 -15.55 -16.86
C GLN A 71 -1.40 -15.69 -15.87
N THR A 72 -1.12 -15.65 -14.57
CA THR A 72 -2.13 -15.67 -13.50
C THR A 72 -2.83 -14.31 -13.32
N SER A 73 -2.22 -13.23 -13.80
CA SER A 73 -2.80 -11.89 -13.68
C SER A 73 -3.94 -11.68 -14.69
N SER A 74 -4.97 -10.94 -14.27
CA SER A 74 -6.17 -10.55 -15.02
C SER A 74 -6.61 -9.13 -14.60
N ASP A 75 -7.76 -8.66 -15.10
CA ASP A 75 -8.33 -7.34 -14.76
C ASP A 75 -8.78 -7.21 -13.30
N VAL A 76 -8.97 -8.33 -12.60
CA VAL A 76 -9.43 -8.39 -11.19
C VAL A 76 -8.45 -9.10 -10.26
N ARG A 77 -7.36 -9.67 -10.81
CA ARG A 77 -6.31 -10.35 -10.05
C ARG A 77 -4.95 -9.89 -10.55
N HIS A 78 -4.16 -9.25 -9.70
CA HIS A 78 -2.83 -8.79 -10.08
C HIS A 78 -1.74 -9.53 -9.29
N GLU A 79 -1.25 -10.65 -9.82
CA GLU A 79 -0.27 -11.51 -9.13
C GLU A 79 1.09 -10.80 -8.96
N PHE A 80 1.46 -9.87 -9.86
CA PHE A 80 2.66 -9.02 -9.68
C PHE A 80 2.51 -7.98 -8.56
N ILE A 81 1.31 -7.44 -8.35
CA ILE A 81 1.04 -6.57 -7.20
C ILE A 81 1.12 -7.40 -5.93
N LEU A 82 0.52 -8.60 -5.92
CA LEU A 82 0.62 -9.50 -4.77
C LEU A 82 2.07 -9.91 -4.48
N LEU A 83 2.89 -10.16 -5.50
CA LEU A 83 4.32 -10.42 -5.35
C LEU A 83 5.04 -9.23 -4.71
N SER A 84 4.73 -8.01 -5.15
CA SER A 84 5.25 -6.76 -4.56
C SER A 84 4.84 -6.64 -3.08
N ASP A 85 3.59 -6.96 -2.75
CA ASP A 85 3.05 -6.90 -1.39
C ASP A 85 3.76 -7.90 -0.45
N VAL A 86 3.89 -9.17 -0.86
CA VAL A 86 4.53 -10.20 -0.01
C VAL A 86 6.04 -10.04 0.09
N LEU A 87 6.65 -9.18 -0.72
CA LEU A 87 8.05 -8.75 -0.61
C LEU A 87 8.19 -7.36 0.03
N ALA A 88 7.09 -6.78 0.54
CA ALA A 88 7.00 -5.45 1.14
C ALA A 88 7.41 -4.28 0.23
N LEU A 89 7.53 -4.49 -1.08
CA LEU A 89 7.92 -3.44 -2.02
C LEU A 89 6.83 -2.37 -2.14
N SER A 90 5.54 -2.76 -2.18
CA SER A 90 4.43 -1.82 -2.28
C SER A 90 4.40 -0.85 -1.09
N LEU A 91 4.56 -1.38 0.13
CA LEU A 91 4.59 -0.58 1.34
C LEU A 91 5.83 0.32 1.43
N LEU A 92 6.97 -0.17 0.96
CA LEU A 92 8.20 0.62 0.89
C LEU A 92 8.03 1.79 -0.09
N VAL A 93 7.47 1.55 -1.27
CA VAL A 93 7.20 2.60 -2.27
C VAL A 93 6.21 3.62 -1.72
N ASP A 94 5.13 3.19 -1.08
CA ASP A 94 4.18 4.10 -0.41
C ASP A 94 4.89 4.99 0.63
N SER A 95 5.68 4.38 1.51
CA SER A 95 6.40 5.11 2.58
C SER A 95 7.43 6.11 2.04
N ILE A 96 8.03 5.85 0.87
CA ILE A 96 8.95 6.78 0.20
C ILE A 96 8.19 7.97 -0.40
N ASN A 97 7.01 7.73 -0.98
CA ASN A 97 6.26 8.75 -1.71
C ASN A 97 5.35 9.60 -0.80
N HIS A 98 4.86 9.01 0.29
CA HIS A 98 3.96 9.62 1.26
C HIS A 98 4.56 9.54 2.68
N PRO A 99 5.75 10.11 2.91
CA PRO A 99 6.38 10.04 4.23
C PRO A 99 5.52 10.76 5.26
N LYS A 100 5.28 10.10 6.39
CA LYS A 100 4.42 10.60 7.45
C LYS A 100 5.26 11.16 8.61
N PRO A 101 5.14 12.46 8.98
CA PRO A 101 5.79 12.98 10.18
C PRO A 101 5.25 12.26 11.43
N PRO A 102 6.04 12.18 12.53
CA PRO A 102 5.71 11.33 13.68
C PRO A 102 4.35 11.56 14.34
N ALA A 103 3.77 12.76 14.21
CA ALA A 103 2.47 13.11 14.79
C ALA A 103 1.28 12.80 13.86
N SER A 104 1.53 12.34 12.62
CA SER A 104 0.48 12.05 11.63
C SER A 104 0.15 10.56 11.57
N THR A 105 -1.03 10.23 11.06
CA THR A 105 -1.41 8.83 10.85
C THR A 105 -0.51 8.19 9.80
N GLU A 106 0.00 7.00 10.12
CA GLU A 106 0.86 6.26 9.21
C GLU A 106 0.09 5.68 8.03
N GLY A 107 0.72 5.66 6.85
CA GLY A 107 0.22 4.95 5.68
C GLY A 107 0.33 3.43 5.84
N SER A 108 -0.52 2.71 5.13
CA SER A 108 -0.51 1.25 4.98
C SER A 108 -0.79 0.89 3.51
N ASN A 109 -0.68 -0.38 3.15
CA ASN A 109 -0.88 -0.78 1.75
C ASN A 109 -2.35 -0.59 1.31
N LEU A 110 -2.55 -0.15 0.06
CA LEU A 110 -3.87 -0.09 -0.57
C LEU A 110 -4.50 -1.50 -0.69
N GLY A 111 -3.66 -2.49 -1.01
CA GLY A 111 -4.12 -3.82 -1.38
C GLY A 111 -4.83 -3.83 -2.75
N PRO A 112 -5.17 -5.03 -3.26
CA PRO A 112 -5.69 -5.19 -4.62
C PRO A 112 -7.21 -5.03 -4.75
N PHE A 113 -7.93 -4.76 -3.65
CA PHE A 113 -9.40 -4.88 -3.59
C PHE A 113 -10.15 -3.53 -3.49
N HIS A 114 -9.44 -2.42 -3.63
CA HIS A 114 -10.05 -1.10 -3.77
C HIS A 114 -10.79 -0.99 -5.13
N THR A 115 -11.93 -0.30 -5.16
CA THR A 115 -12.71 -0.06 -6.39
C THR A 115 -13.23 1.37 -6.42
N HIS A 116 -13.50 1.89 -7.62
CA HIS A 116 -14.00 3.26 -7.81
C HIS A 116 -15.53 3.38 -7.81
N ASP A 117 -16.25 2.29 -7.57
CA ASP A 117 -17.72 2.23 -7.60
C ASP A 117 -18.37 2.21 -6.21
N ALA A 118 -17.60 2.48 -5.15
CA ALA A 118 -18.12 2.60 -3.79
C ALA A 118 -19.19 3.72 -3.70
N PRO A 119 -20.35 3.47 -3.07
CA PRO A 119 -21.41 4.45 -2.96
C PRO A 119 -21.04 5.54 -1.94
N THR A 120 -21.37 6.79 -2.24
CA THR A 120 -21.34 7.85 -1.23
C THR A 120 -22.56 7.73 -0.33
N ILE A 121 -22.34 7.69 0.98
CA ILE A 121 -23.41 7.60 1.99
C ILE A 121 -23.29 8.73 3.02
N ASP A 122 -24.41 9.12 3.60
CA ASP A 122 -24.43 10.08 4.69
C ASP A 122 -23.81 9.48 5.95
N SER A 123 -23.11 10.29 6.74
CA SER A 123 -22.59 9.88 8.03
C SER A 123 -23.72 9.34 8.92
N GLY A 124 -23.51 8.14 9.46
CA GLY A 124 -24.46 7.40 10.27
C GLY A 124 -25.21 6.30 9.57
N SER A 125 -25.07 6.24 8.24
CA SER A 125 -25.56 5.14 7.42
C SER A 125 -24.80 3.83 7.70
N SER A 126 -25.39 2.72 7.27
CA SER A 126 -24.73 1.41 7.25
C SER A 126 -23.96 1.27 5.94
N MET A 127 -22.67 0.91 6.02
CA MET A 127 -21.91 0.48 4.84
C MET A 127 -22.07 -1.03 4.56
N THR A 128 -22.58 -1.76 5.55
CA THR A 128 -22.72 -3.22 5.49
C THR A 128 -24.13 -3.64 5.07
N SER A 129 -24.19 -4.75 4.33
CA SER A 129 -25.42 -5.50 4.05
C SER A 129 -25.32 -6.97 4.51
N ASP A 130 -24.22 -7.36 5.15
CA ASP A 130 -23.95 -8.72 5.61
C ASP A 130 -24.80 -9.06 6.86
N PRO A 131 -25.76 -10.00 6.76
CA PRO A 131 -26.60 -10.37 7.89
C PRO A 131 -25.87 -11.22 8.95
N ASN A 132 -24.70 -11.78 8.63
CA ASN A 132 -23.96 -12.68 9.51
C ASN A 132 -22.82 -11.99 10.28
N GLY A 133 -22.46 -10.76 9.90
CA GLY A 133 -21.41 -10.01 10.57
C GLY A 133 -21.80 -9.52 11.96
N GLU A 134 -20.83 -9.53 12.89
CA GLU A 134 -21.01 -8.95 14.22
C GLU A 134 -21.10 -7.42 14.08
N PRO A 135 -22.20 -6.75 14.49
CA PRO A 135 -22.37 -5.32 14.26
C PRO A 135 -21.28 -4.46 14.93
N LEU A 136 -20.75 -3.51 14.17
CA LEU A 136 -19.73 -2.56 14.58
C LEU A 136 -20.21 -1.12 14.34
N LEU A 137 -20.09 -0.28 15.36
CA LEU A 137 -20.20 1.18 15.23
C LEU A 137 -18.79 1.76 15.09
N VAL A 138 -18.55 2.53 14.03
CA VAL A 138 -17.26 3.19 13.79
C VAL A 138 -17.42 4.69 13.95
N LEU A 139 -16.67 5.28 14.88
CA LEU A 139 -16.66 6.71 15.17
C LEU A 139 -15.26 7.28 14.93
N CYS A 140 -15.10 8.13 13.93
CA CYS A 140 -13.80 8.65 13.57
C CYS A 140 -13.77 10.18 13.52
N THR A 141 -12.57 10.73 13.68
CA THR A 141 -12.29 12.14 13.43
C THR A 141 -11.11 12.32 12.50
N VAL A 142 -11.04 13.49 11.85
CA VAL A 142 -9.92 13.91 11.01
C VAL A 142 -9.44 15.28 11.49
N SER A 143 -8.16 15.37 11.80
CA SER A 143 -7.49 16.62 12.17
C SER A 143 -6.17 16.81 11.44
N ASP A 144 -5.61 18.01 11.54
CA ASP A 144 -4.25 18.31 11.13
C ASP A 144 -3.24 18.00 12.28
N THR A 145 -1.96 18.19 12.00
CA THR A 145 -0.87 17.97 12.97
C THR A 145 -0.87 18.94 14.16
N ALA A 146 -1.65 20.03 14.09
CA ALA A 146 -1.88 20.98 15.17
C ALA A 146 -3.18 20.67 15.96
N GLY A 147 -3.92 19.63 15.58
CA GLY A 147 -5.18 19.21 16.20
C GLY A 147 -6.40 20.00 15.73
N ASN A 148 -6.29 20.81 14.67
CA ASN A 148 -7.45 21.50 14.10
C ASN A 148 -8.28 20.49 13.30
N PRO A 149 -9.62 20.49 13.44
CA PRO A 149 -10.48 19.59 12.66
C PRO A 149 -10.40 19.92 11.16
N VAL A 150 -10.39 18.88 10.32
CA VAL A 150 -10.39 19.02 8.86
C VAL A 150 -11.75 18.57 8.31
N SER A 151 -12.56 19.54 7.90
CA SER A 151 -13.85 19.31 7.26
C SER A 151 -13.72 18.90 5.80
N ASP A 152 -14.78 18.37 5.21
CA ASP A 152 -14.91 18.12 3.78
C ASP A 152 -13.78 17.23 3.22
N VAL A 153 -13.33 16.26 4.02
CA VAL A 153 -12.40 15.21 3.59
C VAL A 153 -13.23 14.07 3.06
N LYS A 154 -12.96 13.63 1.83
CA LYS A 154 -13.53 12.40 1.27
C LYS A 154 -12.80 11.21 1.88
N VAL A 155 -13.55 10.32 2.51
CA VAL A 155 -13.05 9.10 3.16
C VAL A 155 -13.66 7.89 2.47
N ASP A 156 -12.86 7.18 1.71
CA ASP A 156 -13.22 5.90 1.08
C ASP A 156 -12.84 4.76 2.03
N ILE A 157 -13.78 3.86 2.30
CA ILE A 157 -13.71 2.84 3.34
C ILE A 157 -14.11 1.52 2.73
N TRP A 158 -13.34 0.46 2.98
CA TRP A 158 -13.66 -0.89 2.53
C TRP A 158 -13.11 -1.95 3.49
N GLU A 159 -13.79 -3.07 3.58
CA GLU A 159 -13.41 -4.23 4.37
C GLU A 159 -13.95 -5.53 3.75
N THR A 160 -13.56 -6.67 4.30
CA THR A 160 -14.18 -7.95 3.97
C THR A 160 -15.52 -8.12 4.67
N ASP A 161 -16.40 -8.93 4.09
CA ASP A 161 -17.55 -9.46 4.82
C ASP A 161 -17.13 -10.43 5.96
N SER A 162 -18.11 -10.94 6.71
CA SER A 162 -17.88 -11.87 7.81
C SER A 162 -17.27 -13.22 7.40
N SER A 163 -17.25 -13.55 6.11
CA SER A 163 -16.56 -14.73 5.58
C SER A 163 -15.09 -14.47 5.22
N GLY A 164 -14.62 -13.22 5.32
CA GLY A 164 -13.27 -12.83 4.97
C GLY A 164 -13.07 -12.61 3.47
N GLN A 165 -14.13 -12.28 2.74
CA GLN A 165 -14.07 -11.97 1.31
C GLN A 165 -14.47 -10.52 1.03
N TYR A 166 -13.75 -9.86 0.13
CA TYR A 166 -14.22 -8.61 -0.47
C TYR A 166 -15.32 -8.92 -1.50
N ASP A 167 -16.26 -7.98 -1.68
CA ASP A 167 -17.33 -8.06 -2.69
C ASP A 167 -16.84 -8.45 -4.11
N VAL A 168 -15.68 -7.95 -4.54
CA VAL A 168 -15.03 -8.26 -5.83
C VAL A 168 -14.51 -9.68 -5.97
N GLN A 169 -14.41 -10.43 -4.87
CA GLN A 169 -13.99 -11.82 -4.87
C GLN A 169 -15.17 -12.80 -5.03
N HIS A 170 -16.40 -12.31 -4.91
CA HIS A 170 -17.59 -13.14 -5.09
C HIS A 170 -17.91 -13.30 -6.59
N ASP A 171 -18.10 -14.55 -7.04
CA ASP A 171 -18.40 -14.91 -8.44
C ASP A 171 -19.62 -14.18 -9.03
N HIS A 172 -20.57 -13.79 -8.17
CA HIS A 172 -21.80 -13.10 -8.52
C HIS A 172 -21.94 -11.76 -7.80
N ARG A 173 -20.94 -10.90 -7.93
CA ARG A 173 -21.01 -9.52 -7.40
C ARG A 173 -22.20 -8.77 -8.02
N GLU A 174 -23.22 -8.51 -7.19
CA GLU A 174 -24.42 -7.73 -7.59
C GLU A 174 -24.18 -6.22 -7.55
N GLY A 175 -23.15 -5.78 -6.83
CA GLY A 175 -22.79 -4.38 -6.64
C GLY A 175 -21.79 -4.20 -5.50
N PRO A 176 -21.43 -2.95 -5.16
CA PRO A 176 -20.55 -2.65 -4.05
C PRO A 176 -21.16 -3.08 -2.72
N ARG A 177 -20.40 -3.85 -1.93
CA ARG A 177 -20.76 -4.24 -0.55
C ARG A 177 -19.55 -4.07 0.36
N GLU A 178 -19.80 -3.83 1.64
CA GLU A 178 -18.76 -3.60 2.66
C GLU A 178 -17.76 -2.51 2.24
N ARG A 179 -18.26 -1.51 1.49
CA ARG A 179 -17.50 -0.34 1.05
C ARG A 179 -18.39 0.89 0.96
N CYS A 180 -17.85 2.06 1.26
CA CYS A 180 -18.56 3.33 1.12
C CYS A 180 -17.60 4.52 1.05
N ILE A 181 -18.14 5.66 0.61
CA ILE A 181 -17.48 6.96 0.69
C ILE A 181 -18.29 7.85 1.64
N ILE A 182 -17.61 8.48 2.60
CA ILE A 182 -18.21 9.44 3.55
C ILE A 182 -17.39 10.73 3.52
N VAL A 183 -18.03 11.86 3.78
CA VAL A 183 -17.38 13.17 3.89
C VAL A 183 -17.35 13.63 5.35
N SER A 184 -16.20 14.10 5.83
CA SER A 184 -16.07 14.62 7.20
C SER A 184 -16.84 15.92 7.41
N ASP A 185 -17.45 16.08 8.60
CA ASP A 185 -18.23 17.27 8.95
C ASP A 185 -17.35 18.48 9.32
N ALA A 186 -17.98 19.61 9.66
CA ALA A 186 -17.29 20.85 10.08
C ALA A 186 -16.36 20.70 11.31
N LYS A 187 -16.48 19.60 12.06
CA LYS A 187 -15.64 19.24 13.22
C LYS A 187 -14.71 18.06 12.89
N GLY A 188 -14.55 17.74 11.60
CA GLY A 188 -13.74 16.63 11.12
C GLY A 188 -14.33 15.25 11.41
N LYS A 189 -15.59 15.15 11.84
CA LYS A 189 -16.17 13.87 12.26
C LYS A 189 -16.81 13.14 11.10
N PHE A 190 -16.67 11.83 11.12
CA PHE A 190 -17.44 10.92 10.28
C PHE A 190 -17.68 9.62 11.06
N TRP A 191 -18.81 8.98 10.80
CA TRP A 191 -19.17 7.74 11.48
C TRP A 191 -20.14 6.93 10.64
N PHE A 192 -20.16 5.62 10.86
CA PHE A 192 -20.95 4.66 10.09
C PHE A 192 -21.14 3.35 10.85
N LYS A 193 -22.01 2.49 10.34
CA LYS A 193 -22.24 1.13 10.84
C LYS A 193 -21.63 0.14 9.87
N ALA A 194 -20.90 -0.81 10.43
CA ALA A 194 -20.09 -1.79 9.73
C ALA A 194 -20.29 -3.18 10.38
N VAL A 195 -19.52 -4.15 9.94
CA VAL A 195 -19.34 -5.43 10.64
C VAL A 195 -17.95 -5.47 11.24
N ARG A 196 -17.73 -6.37 12.21
CA ARG A 196 -16.40 -6.60 12.76
C ARG A 196 -15.48 -7.15 11.66
N PRO A 197 -14.32 -6.53 11.39
CA PRO A 197 -13.33 -7.11 10.49
C PRO A 197 -12.91 -8.51 10.94
N VAL A 198 -12.64 -9.39 9.97
CA VAL A 198 -12.12 -10.74 10.22
C VAL A 198 -10.81 -10.96 9.48
N SER A 199 -9.98 -11.84 10.03
CA SER A 199 -8.76 -12.30 9.35
C SER A 199 -9.11 -13.05 8.08
N TYR A 200 -8.32 -12.87 7.03
CA TYR A 200 -8.48 -13.57 5.76
C TYR A 200 -7.14 -13.93 5.13
N ALA A 201 -7.15 -14.91 4.23
CA ALA A 201 -5.96 -15.28 3.48
C ALA A 201 -5.90 -14.54 2.14
N ILE A 202 -4.72 -14.05 1.75
CA ILE A 202 -4.46 -13.64 0.37
C ILE A 202 -4.55 -14.86 -0.58
N PRO A 203 -4.81 -14.67 -1.88
CA PRO A 203 -4.86 -15.77 -2.85
C PRO A 203 -3.60 -16.65 -2.79
N GLU A 204 -3.79 -17.96 -2.60
CA GLU A 204 -2.69 -18.92 -2.41
C GLU A 204 -2.62 -20.05 -3.44
N ASP A 205 -3.49 -19.98 -4.44
CA ASP A 205 -3.60 -20.87 -5.60
C ASP A 205 -2.63 -20.48 -6.74
N GLY A 206 -2.05 -19.28 -6.69
CA GLY A 206 -1.12 -18.75 -7.67
C GLY A 206 0.37 -18.99 -7.37
N PRO A 207 1.27 -18.53 -8.25
CA PRO A 207 2.71 -18.57 -8.02
C PRO A 207 3.13 -17.95 -6.68
N VAL A 208 2.53 -16.82 -6.26
CA VAL A 208 2.88 -16.18 -4.98
C VAL A 208 2.56 -17.10 -3.80
N GLY A 209 1.40 -17.76 -3.82
CA GLY A 209 1.06 -18.79 -2.84
C GLY A 209 2.08 -19.94 -2.79
N GLN A 210 2.57 -20.38 -3.94
CA GLN A 210 3.63 -21.41 -4.02
C GLN A 210 4.96 -20.91 -3.46
N LEU A 211 5.33 -19.65 -3.71
CA LEU A 211 6.51 -19.03 -3.12
C LEU A 211 6.40 -18.95 -1.60
N LEU A 212 5.26 -18.52 -1.06
CA LEU A 212 5.05 -18.47 0.39
C LEU A 212 5.14 -19.87 1.03
N LYS A 213 4.55 -20.88 0.39
CA LYS A 213 4.66 -22.29 0.82
C LYS A 213 6.12 -22.75 0.83
N LEU A 214 6.91 -22.42 -0.20
CA LEU A 214 8.33 -22.73 -0.27
C LEU A 214 9.13 -22.04 0.86
N LEU A 215 8.78 -20.79 1.18
CA LEU A 215 9.39 -20.00 2.26
C LEU A 215 8.85 -20.35 3.65
N LYS A 216 7.92 -21.32 3.77
CA LYS A 216 7.22 -21.67 5.01
C LYS A 216 6.52 -20.48 5.68
N ARG A 217 5.96 -19.58 4.86
CA ARG A 217 5.15 -18.44 5.27
C ARG A 217 3.67 -18.76 5.10
N HIS A 218 2.84 -18.19 5.96
CA HIS A 218 1.38 -18.25 5.81
C HIS A 218 0.84 -17.14 4.91
N CYS A 219 -0.40 -17.30 4.45
CA CYS A 219 -1.09 -16.33 3.58
C CYS A 219 -2.06 -15.42 4.33
N TRP A 220 -2.15 -15.56 5.66
CA TRP A 220 -3.10 -14.77 6.47
C TRP A 220 -2.69 -13.31 6.64
N ARG A 221 -3.68 -12.44 6.52
CA ARG A 221 -3.67 -11.06 6.99
C ARG A 221 -4.55 -10.95 8.24
N PRO A 222 -4.15 -10.16 9.23
CA PRO A 222 -4.98 -9.88 10.40
C PRO A 222 -6.27 -9.19 10.03
N ALA A 223 -7.29 -9.24 10.88
CA ALA A 223 -8.52 -8.48 10.71
C ALA A 223 -8.25 -6.97 10.60
N HIS A 224 -8.73 -6.33 9.53
CA HIS A 224 -8.56 -4.89 9.31
C HIS A 224 -9.66 -4.24 8.50
N MET A 225 -9.77 -2.92 8.64
CA MET A 225 -10.61 -2.04 7.84
C MET A 225 -9.73 -1.01 7.14
N HIS A 226 -9.91 -0.84 5.84
CA HIS A 226 -9.15 0.12 5.05
C HIS A 226 -9.80 1.50 5.04
N PHE A 227 -8.94 2.52 4.93
CA PHE A 227 -9.34 3.91 4.79
C PHE A 227 -8.45 4.60 3.75
N MET A 228 -9.05 5.41 2.89
CA MET A 228 -8.35 6.28 1.96
C MET A 228 -8.93 7.70 2.04
N PHE A 229 -8.06 8.67 2.35
CA PHE A 229 -8.43 10.06 2.58
C PHE A 229 -7.98 10.92 1.41
N GLU A 230 -8.90 11.73 0.90
CA GLU A 230 -8.68 12.62 -0.24
C GLU A 230 -9.28 14.00 0.04
N LYS A 231 -8.45 15.04 -0.10
CA LYS A 231 -8.87 16.44 -0.03
C LYS A 231 -7.83 17.31 -0.75
N ASP A 232 -8.29 18.24 -1.58
CA ASP A 232 -7.40 19.16 -2.30
C ASP A 232 -6.47 19.92 -1.33
N GLY A 233 -5.17 19.90 -1.63
CA GLY A 233 -4.12 20.52 -0.80
C GLY A 233 -3.60 19.64 0.34
N TRP A 234 -4.15 18.44 0.52
CA TRP A 234 -3.71 17.46 1.50
C TRP A 234 -2.98 16.31 0.82
N ASP A 235 -1.99 15.74 1.51
CA ASP A 235 -1.35 14.52 1.04
C ASP A 235 -2.35 13.37 1.11
N HIS A 236 -2.33 12.54 0.07
CA HIS A 236 -3.15 11.36 0.04
C HIS A 236 -2.75 10.41 1.19
N LEU A 237 -3.73 9.88 1.92
CA LEU A 237 -3.49 8.89 2.96
C LEU A 237 -4.26 7.63 2.64
N THR A 238 -3.55 6.57 2.30
CA THR A 238 -4.06 5.21 2.31
C THR A 238 -3.57 4.52 3.57
N THR A 239 -4.49 3.96 4.36
CA THR A 239 -4.16 3.29 5.62
C THR A 239 -5.16 2.19 5.95
N ALA A 240 -4.91 1.48 7.04
CA ALA A 240 -5.81 0.46 7.56
C ALA A 240 -5.72 0.43 9.08
N LEU A 241 -6.82 0.10 9.74
CA LEU A 241 -6.86 -0.15 11.19
C LEU A 241 -6.95 -1.66 11.44
N TYR A 242 -6.04 -2.18 12.26
CA TYR A 242 -5.88 -3.59 12.54
C TYR A 242 -6.44 -3.92 13.93
N MET A 243 -7.12 -5.06 14.07
CA MET A 243 -7.75 -5.42 15.33
C MET A 243 -6.72 -5.95 16.33
N CYS A 244 -6.65 -5.33 17.52
CA CYS A 244 -5.78 -5.75 18.60
C CYS A 244 -6.07 -7.20 19.04
N GLY A 245 -5.00 -7.99 19.18
CA GLY A 245 -5.07 -9.39 19.61
C GLY A 245 -5.45 -10.36 18.49
N ASP A 246 -5.49 -9.90 17.23
CA ASP A 246 -5.62 -10.79 16.09
C ASP A 246 -4.40 -11.73 15.98
N PRO A 247 -4.59 -13.04 15.73
CA PRO A 247 -3.49 -14.01 15.69
C PRO A 247 -2.41 -13.71 14.64
N TYR A 248 -2.69 -12.86 13.64
CA TYR A 248 -1.76 -12.52 12.56
C TYR A 248 -1.25 -11.08 12.62
N GLU A 249 -1.55 -10.31 13.68
CA GLU A 249 -1.14 -8.89 13.78
C GLU A 249 0.40 -8.72 13.77
N THR A 250 1.14 -9.73 14.24
CA THR A 250 2.62 -9.71 14.27
C THR A 250 3.26 -10.45 13.10
N SER A 251 2.46 -11.03 12.19
CA SER A 251 2.95 -11.91 11.13
C SER A 251 2.23 -11.71 9.78
N ASP A 252 1.57 -10.56 9.59
CA ASP A 252 0.85 -10.21 8.35
C ASP A 252 1.64 -10.59 7.09
N ALA A 253 0.99 -11.33 6.19
CA ALA A 253 1.60 -11.86 4.97
C ALA A 253 2.17 -10.76 4.05
N VAL A 254 1.72 -9.52 4.18
CA VAL A 254 2.13 -8.37 3.36
C VAL A 254 2.82 -7.26 4.17
N PHE A 255 3.16 -7.53 5.43
CA PHE A 255 3.93 -6.62 6.30
C PHE A 255 3.32 -5.24 6.53
N ALA A 256 2.00 -5.08 6.41
CA ALA A 256 1.35 -3.79 6.42
C ALA A 256 0.97 -3.26 7.81
N VAL A 257 1.06 -4.13 8.83
CA VAL A 257 0.76 -3.77 10.22
C VAL A 257 1.83 -2.85 10.79
N LYS A 258 1.38 -1.73 11.36
CA LYS A 258 2.18 -0.82 12.15
C LYS A 258 1.53 -0.67 13.52
N ARG A 259 2.33 -0.57 14.58
CA ARG A 259 1.84 -0.53 15.96
C ARG A 259 0.83 0.61 16.22
N SER A 260 1.03 1.76 15.58
CA SER A 260 0.14 2.93 15.68
C SER A 260 -1.25 2.70 15.06
N LEU A 261 -1.37 1.70 14.19
CA LEU A 261 -2.58 1.34 13.45
C LEU A 261 -3.34 0.16 14.08
N ILE A 262 -2.83 -0.41 15.18
CA ILE A 262 -3.53 -1.44 15.95
C ILE A 262 -4.52 -0.75 16.88
N VAL A 263 -5.79 -1.14 16.82
CA VAL A 263 -6.89 -0.54 17.58
C VAL A 263 -7.66 -1.59 18.38
N ASP A 264 -8.11 -1.19 19.56
CA ASP A 264 -9.02 -1.99 20.40
C ASP A 264 -10.48 -1.76 20.00
N LEU A 265 -11.29 -2.81 20.16
CA LEU A 265 -12.75 -2.70 20.05
C LEU A 265 -13.37 -2.60 21.45
N GLU A 266 -14.11 -1.52 21.66
CA GLU A 266 -14.91 -1.30 22.86
C GLU A 266 -16.33 -1.87 22.69
N LYS A 267 -17.15 -1.73 23.73
CA LYS A 267 -18.59 -2.00 23.69
C LYS A 267 -19.35 -0.69 23.87
N VAL A 268 -20.35 -0.46 23.04
CA VAL A 268 -21.24 0.70 23.11
C VAL A 268 -22.01 0.70 24.43
N ASP A 269 -21.96 1.83 25.15
CA ASP A 269 -22.78 2.06 26.36
C ASP A 269 -24.19 2.59 26.01
N ALA A 270 -25.09 2.66 27.00
CA ALA A 270 -26.46 3.11 26.81
C ALA A 270 -26.57 4.53 26.21
N ALA A 271 -25.68 5.45 26.59
CA ALA A 271 -25.70 6.82 26.10
C ALA A 271 -25.30 6.91 24.62
N THR A 272 -24.25 6.18 24.24
CA THR A 272 -23.76 6.07 22.87
C THR A 272 -24.76 5.33 21.99
N ALA A 273 -25.37 4.25 22.50
CA ALA A 273 -26.44 3.52 21.83
C ALA A 273 -27.61 4.44 21.45
N ALA A 274 -28.10 5.22 22.42
CA ALA A 274 -29.18 6.18 22.21
C ALA A 274 -28.78 7.29 21.21
N LYS A 275 -27.54 7.78 21.29
CA LYS A 275 -27.04 8.86 20.43
C LYS A 275 -26.91 8.44 18.96
N TYR A 276 -26.39 7.23 18.69
CA TYR A 276 -26.07 6.77 17.33
C TYR A 276 -27.08 5.76 16.76
N GLY A 277 -28.14 5.45 17.52
CA GLY A 277 -29.19 4.54 17.07
C GLY A 277 -28.67 3.13 16.81
N VAL A 278 -27.91 2.58 17.75
CA VAL A 278 -27.42 1.19 17.76
C VAL A 278 -27.81 0.52 19.08
N LYS A 279 -27.57 -0.80 19.21
CA LYS A 279 -27.85 -1.52 20.45
C LYS A 279 -26.72 -1.30 21.46
N GLU A 280 -27.07 -1.24 22.74
CA GLU A 280 -26.07 -1.33 23.82
C GLU A 280 -25.32 -2.67 23.69
N GLY A 281 -24.00 -2.65 23.88
CA GLY A 281 -23.13 -3.81 23.68
C GLY A 281 -22.74 -4.11 22.23
N THR A 282 -23.19 -3.31 21.24
CA THR A 282 -22.60 -3.30 19.89
C THR A 282 -21.09 -3.00 19.99
N LEU A 283 -20.28 -3.58 19.09
CA LEU A 283 -18.85 -3.27 19.08
C LEU A 283 -18.61 -1.82 18.69
N LEU A 284 -17.55 -1.22 19.22
CA LEU A 284 -17.24 0.18 19.01
C LEU A 284 -15.77 0.36 18.62
N LEU A 285 -15.54 0.89 17.44
CA LEU A 285 -14.22 1.38 17.00
C LEU A 285 -14.21 2.91 17.10
N LYS A 286 -13.20 3.45 17.77
CA LYS A 286 -12.90 4.89 17.78
C LYS A 286 -11.51 5.13 17.25
N HIS A 287 -11.35 6.08 16.34
CA HIS A 287 -10.02 6.46 15.86
C HIS A 287 -9.95 7.92 15.42
N ASP A 288 -8.84 8.57 15.73
CA ASP A 288 -8.54 9.93 15.34
C ASP A 288 -7.46 9.91 14.26
N PHE A 289 -7.83 10.28 13.04
CA PHE A 289 -6.91 10.37 11.90
C PHE A 289 -6.27 11.75 11.86
N VAL A 290 -4.95 11.78 11.66
CA VAL A 290 -4.17 13.01 11.54
C VAL A 290 -3.58 13.08 10.14
N LEU A 291 -4.08 14.02 9.34
CA LEU A 291 -3.61 14.27 7.98
C LEU A 291 -2.51 15.32 7.96
N VAL A 292 -1.77 15.33 6.85
CA VAL A 292 -0.75 16.33 6.56
C VAL A 292 -1.05 17.00 5.23
N THR A 293 -0.63 18.25 5.09
CA THR A 293 -0.76 18.96 3.83
C THR A 293 0.16 18.36 2.78
N GLN A 294 -0.19 18.50 1.49
CA GLN A 294 0.64 18.05 0.38
C GLN A 294 2.05 18.66 0.47
N LYS A 295 2.11 19.95 0.85
CA LYS A 295 3.36 20.68 1.04
C LYS A 295 4.26 20.05 2.11
N GLU A 296 3.71 19.71 3.28
CA GLU A 296 4.50 19.10 4.36
C GLU A 296 5.06 17.73 3.94
N ALA A 297 4.25 16.93 3.24
CA ALA A 297 4.67 15.63 2.72
C ALA A 297 5.77 15.78 1.65
N ASP A 298 5.61 16.69 0.69
CA ASP A 298 6.61 16.96 -0.35
C ASP A 298 7.95 17.44 0.23
N GLU A 299 7.90 18.39 1.18
CA GLU A 299 9.11 18.88 1.87
C GLU A 299 9.82 17.75 2.65
N LEU A 300 9.06 16.86 3.29
CA LEU A 300 9.63 15.72 4.00
C LEU A 300 10.21 14.68 3.03
N ARG A 301 9.52 14.40 1.92
CA ARG A 301 10.00 13.50 0.85
C ARG A 301 11.32 14.00 0.27
N ASP A 302 11.41 15.28 -0.06
CA ASP A 302 12.60 15.89 -0.63
C ASP A 302 13.78 15.81 0.34
N ARG A 303 13.56 16.12 1.63
CA ARG A 303 14.60 15.99 2.67
C ARG A 303 15.10 14.56 2.80
N ASN A 304 14.17 13.59 2.88
CA ASN A 304 14.50 12.18 3.01
C ASN A 304 15.26 11.64 1.79
N ALA A 305 14.83 12.03 0.58
CA ALA A 305 15.49 11.65 -0.66
C ALA A 305 16.93 12.17 -0.71
N ILE A 306 17.15 13.46 -0.41
CA ILE A 306 18.49 14.06 -0.38
C ILE A 306 19.37 13.36 0.65
N GLN A 307 18.86 13.09 1.85
CA GLN A 307 19.61 12.40 2.89
C GLN A 307 20.02 11.00 2.46
N ALA A 308 19.07 10.19 1.97
CA ALA A 308 19.33 8.81 1.54
C ALA A 308 20.38 8.75 0.43
N LEU A 309 20.36 9.70 -0.51
CA LEU A 309 21.33 9.72 -1.62
C LEU A 309 22.73 10.16 -1.17
N ARG A 310 22.83 11.08 -0.20
CA ARG A 310 24.11 11.44 0.42
C ARG A 310 24.73 10.25 1.14
N GLU A 311 23.92 9.45 1.84
CA GLU A 311 24.38 8.22 2.50
C GLU A 311 24.89 7.16 1.50
N LEU A 312 24.37 7.17 0.27
CA LEU A 312 24.87 6.35 -0.84
C LEU A 312 26.10 6.94 -1.56
N GLY A 313 26.61 8.10 -1.12
CA GLY A 313 27.75 8.77 -1.74
C GLY A 313 27.47 9.39 -3.11
N LEU A 314 26.20 9.62 -3.45
CA LEU A 314 25.77 10.11 -4.76
C LEU A 314 25.54 11.63 -4.72
N SER A 315 26.16 12.37 -5.65
CA SER A 315 25.82 13.77 -5.91
C SER A 315 24.61 13.83 -6.82
N MET A 316 23.50 14.39 -6.32
CA MET A 316 22.19 14.33 -6.95
C MET A 316 21.45 15.65 -6.75
N LYS A 317 20.62 16.03 -7.72
CA LYS A 317 19.62 17.09 -7.59
C LYS A 317 18.21 16.54 -7.69
N LEU A 318 17.23 17.28 -7.19
CA LEU A 318 15.82 16.96 -7.38
C LEU A 318 15.28 17.68 -8.62
N VAL A 319 14.64 16.94 -9.51
CA VAL A 319 13.84 17.46 -10.63
C VAL A 319 12.43 16.92 -10.44
N ASP A 320 11.45 17.81 -10.23
CA ASP A 320 10.06 17.46 -9.91
C ASP A 320 9.95 16.46 -8.74
N HIS A 321 10.65 16.76 -7.64
CA HIS A 321 10.76 15.90 -6.43
C HIS A 321 11.41 14.53 -6.64
N LEU A 322 11.91 14.23 -7.84
CA LEU A 322 12.58 12.98 -8.16
C LEU A 322 14.09 13.18 -8.22
N PRO A 323 14.88 12.30 -7.59
CA PRO A 323 16.32 12.43 -7.64
C PRO A 323 16.88 12.02 -9.00
N VAL A 324 17.78 12.86 -9.50
CA VAL A 324 18.55 12.65 -10.73
C VAL A 324 20.04 12.92 -10.46
N PRO A 325 20.95 12.20 -11.14
CA PRO A 325 22.39 12.45 -11.06
C PRO A 325 22.71 13.92 -11.34
N ASP A 326 23.53 14.52 -10.48
CA ASP A 326 24.08 15.84 -10.75
C ASP A 326 25.29 15.66 -11.66
N LEU A 327 25.02 15.64 -12.96
CA LEU A 327 26.02 15.55 -14.02
C LEU A 327 26.54 16.97 -14.30
N ASP A 328 27.34 17.51 -13.39
CA ASP A 328 28.23 18.65 -13.66
C ASP A 328 29.54 18.17 -14.30
#